data_AF-A0A1S8B7F4-F1
#
_entry.id   AF-A0A1S8B7F4-F1
#
_cell.length_a   1.000
_cell.length_b   1.000
_cell.length_c   1.000
_cell.angle_alpha   90.00
_cell.angle_beta   90.00
_cell.angle_gamma   90.00
#
_symmetry.space_group_name_H-M   'P 1'
#
loop_
_entity.id
_entity.type
_entity.pdbx_description
1 polymer ?
#
loop_
_entity_poly.entity_id
_entity_poly.type
_entity_poly.pdbx_seq_one_letter_code
_entity_poly.pdbx_strand_id
1 'polypeptide(L)'
;MESTGAEDEVVGVKKESAERPLSRVTEADEKGDQKSLNRMLQRTLYLLVKDGSGRWQFPQGRLIGRENLHNGAERVLVQSGGVNMNTWVVGNHPVGHYQFDFPKTITNTDNGVEELGEKVFFMKARIMAGQANLEENKYGLVDFRWLAKEEIEPIVTMRYWSAVQDMLMAR
;
A
#
# COMPACT_ATOMS: atom_id res chain seq x y z
N MET A 1 -25.79 -55.52 55.54
CA MET A 1 -24.75 -54.52 55.27
C MET A 1 -24.86 -54.16 53.80
N GLU A 2 -25.63 -53.11 53.52
CA GLU A 2 -25.70 -52.48 52.21
C GLU A 2 -24.32 -51.92 51.85
N SER A 3 -23.78 -52.37 50.72
CA SER A 3 -22.56 -51.83 50.13
C SER A 3 -22.99 -50.88 49.02
N THR A 4 -23.13 -49.60 49.35
CA THR A 4 -23.29 -48.50 48.39
C THR A 4 -21.98 -48.32 47.63
N GLY A 5 -21.85 -48.97 46.48
CA GLY A 5 -20.84 -48.63 45.48
C GLY A 5 -21.23 -47.33 44.81
N ALA A 6 -20.44 -46.28 45.05
CA ALA A 6 -20.61 -44.98 44.44
C ALA A 6 -20.59 -45.09 42.91
N GLU A 7 -21.63 -44.56 42.29
CA GLU A 7 -21.77 -44.44 40.84
C GLU A 7 -20.74 -43.41 40.34
N ASP A 8 -19.81 -43.84 39.49
CA ASP A 8 -18.96 -42.95 38.72
C ASP A 8 -19.84 -42.11 37.79
N GLU A 9 -20.12 -40.87 38.17
CA GLU A 9 -20.65 -39.85 37.27
C GLU A 9 -19.61 -39.57 36.19
N VAL A 10 -19.74 -40.28 35.06
CA VAL A 10 -19.09 -39.90 33.82
C VAL A 10 -19.79 -38.63 33.32
N VAL A 11 -19.32 -37.47 33.81
CA VAL A 11 -19.73 -36.16 33.30
C VAL A 11 -19.26 -36.08 31.85
N GLY A 12 -20.16 -36.43 30.93
CA GLY A 12 -19.97 -36.27 29.50
C GLY A 12 -19.78 -34.79 29.18
N VAL A 13 -18.53 -34.38 29.04
CA VAL A 13 -18.17 -33.07 28.48
C VAL A 13 -18.71 -33.05 27.05
N LYS A 14 -19.89 -32.47 26.86
CA LYS A 14 -20.35 -32.02 25.54
C LYS A 14 -19.30 -31.04 25.03
N LYS A 15 -18.41 -31.51 24.16
CA LYS A 15 -17.57 -30.64 23.34
C LYS A 15 -18.53 -29.90 22.40
N GLU A 16 -19.02 -28.74 22.84
CA GLU A 16 -19.42 -27.70 21.89
C GLU A 16 -18.22 -27.48 20.97
N SER A 17 -18.41 -27.75 19.68
CA SER A 17 -17.39 -27.54 18.67
C SER A 17 -17.24 -26.04 18.48
N ALA A 18 -16.50 -25.39 19.38
CA ALA A 18 -16.09 -24.01 19.19
C ALA A 18 -15.39 -23.91 17.84
N GLU A 19 -15.85 -22.99 16.98
CA GLU A 19 -15.20 -22.70 15.71
C GLU A 19 -13.73 -22.38 15.98
N ARG A 20 -12.84 -23.08 15.26
CA ARG A 20 -11.40 -22.87 15.39
C ARG A 20 -11.04 -21.53 14.75
N PRO A 21 -10.05 -20.82 15.32
CA PRO A 21 -9.56 -19.60 14.70
C PRO A 21 -9.05 -19.90 13.28
N LEU A 22 -9.29 -18.97 12.37
CA LEU A 22 -8.77 -19.05 11.01
C LEU A 22 -7.24 -19.04 11.01
N SER A 23 -6.66 -19.66 9.99
CA SER A 23 -5.22 -19.65 9.77
C SER A 23 -4.70 -18.22 9.58
N ARG A 24 -3.50 -17.95 10.11
CA ARG A 24 -2.78 -16.69 9.88
C ARG A 24 -2.16 -16.61 8.48
N VAL A 25 -2.02 -17.75 7.81
CA VAL A 25 -1.58 -17.87 6.41
C VAL A 25 -2.83 -18.00 5.57
N THR A 26 -3.00 -17.09 4.62
CA THR A 26 -4.17 -17.07 3.72
C THR A 26 -3.85 -17.74 2.39
N GLU A 27 -4.87 -17.99 1.56
CA GLU A 27 -4.62 -18.47 0.18
C GLU A 27 -3.80 -17.49 -0.65
N ALA A 28 -3.87 -16.18 -0.36
CA ALA A 28 -3.10 -15.17 -1.07
C ALA A 28 -1.61 -15.24 -0.70
N ASP A 29 -1.28 -15.68 0.51
CA ASP A 29 0.09 -16.00 0.92
C ASP A 29 0.61 -17.23 0.17
N GLU A 30 -0.20 -18.30 0.08
CA GLU A 30 0.18 -19.53 -0.62
C GLU A 30 0.38 -19.32 -2.12
N LYS A 31 -0.49 -18.53 -2.74
CA LYS A 31 -0.45 -18.20 -4.18
C LYS A 31 0.55 -17.07 -4.50
N GLY A 32 1.06 -16.37 -3.48
CA GLY A 32 1.93 -15.20 -3.67
C GLY A 32 1.23 -14.05 -4.40
N ASP A 33 -0.06 -13.85 -4.17
CA ASP A 33 -0.84 -12.81 -4.86
C ASP A 33 -0.50 -11.40 -4.36
N GLN A 34 0.38 -10.73 -5.10
CA GLN A 34 0.82 -9.36 -4.81
C GLN A 34 -0.26 -8.30 -5.07
N LYS A 35 -1.43 -8.65 -5.62
CA LYS A 35 -2.56 -7.70 -5.76
C LYS A 35 -3.52 -7.77 -4.59
N SER A 36 -3.46 -8.81 -3.77
CA SER A 36 -4.35 -8.98 -2.63
C SER A 36 -3.85 -8.28 -1.37
N LEU A 37 -4.75 -7.57 -0.69
CA LEU A 37 -4.54 -7.04 0.66
C LEU A 37 -4.68 -8.12 1.75
N ASN A 38 -5.24 -9.29 1.40
CA ASN A 38 -5.38 -10.43 2.31
C ASN A 38 -4.10 -11.26 2.40
N ARG A 39 -2.97 -10.74 1.92
CA ARG A 39 -1.64 -11.36 1.98
C ARG A 39 -0.84 -10.71 3.11
N MET A 40 0.03 -11.47 3.78
CA MET A 40 0.95 -11.00 4.81
C MET A 40 0.28 -10.12 5.86
N LEU A 41 -0.83 -10.59 6.45
CA LEU A 41 -1.65 -9.83 7.41
C LEU A 41 -0.89 -9.31 8.66
N GLN A 42 0.33 -9.81 8.88
CA GLN A 42 1.20 -9.42 9.99
C GLN A 42 2.17 -8.28 9.62
N ARG A 43 2.36 -8.02 8.31
CA ARG A 43 3.29 -7.04 7.76
C ARG A 43 2.52 -5.79 7.31
N THR A 44 3.25 -4.69 7.10
CA THR A 44 2.70 -3.52 6.42
C THR A 44 2.94 -3.65 4.92
N LEU A 45 1.87 -3.61 4.14
CA LEU A 45 1.94 -3.56 2.68
C LEU A 45 1.85 -2.12 2.19
N TYR A 46 2.63 -1.79 1.16
CA TYR A 46 2.64 -0.50 0.50
C TYR A 46 2.19 -0.65 -0.95
N LEU A 47 1.38 0.30 -1.41
CA LEU A 47 0.90 0.35 -2.78
C LEU A 47 1.99 0.89 -3.70
N LEU A 48 2.47 0.07 -4.63
CA LEU A 48 3.29 0.51 -5.75
C LEU A 48 2.51 0.42 -7.05
N VAL A 49 2.75 1.37 -7.93
CA VAL A 49 2.17 1.45 -9.27
C VAL A 49 3.28 1.43 -10.31
N LYS A 50 2.96 0.85 -11.47
CA LYS A 50 3.86 0.76 -12.62
C LYS A 50 3.42 1.77 -13.67
N ASP A 51 4.32 2.69 -14.03
CA ASP A 51 4.07 3.65 -15.10
C ASP A 51 4.13 2.98 -16.50
N GLY A 52 3.69 3.70 -17.53
CA GLY A 52 3.78 3.23 -18.92
C GLY A 52 5.20 3.00 -19.43
N SER A 53 6.22 3.56 -18.77
CA SER A 53 7.64 3.29 -19.07
C SER A 53 8.18 2.02 -18.37
N GLY A 54 7.36 1.41 -17.52
CA GLY A 54 7.66 0.19 -16.80
C GLY A 54 8.36 0.38 -15.45
N ARG A 55 8.48 1.62 -14.96
CA ARG A 55 9.08 1.93 -13.66
C ARG A 55 8.06 1.77 -12.55
N TRP A 56 8.51 1.17 -11.45
CA TRP A 56 7.73 1.02 -10.23
C TRP A 56 8.02 2.14 -9.25
N GLN A 57 6.97 2.74 -8.72
CA GLN A 57 7.05 3.89 -7.82
C GLN A 57 5.77 4.01 -7.00
N PHE A 58 5.77 4.92 -6.02
CA PHE A 58 4.54 5.29 -5.33
C PHE A 58 3.65 6.11 -6.26
N PRO A 59 2.32 6.08 -6.08
CA PRO A 59 1.42 6.99 -6.77
C PRO A 59 1.85 8.44 -6.56
N GLN A 60 2.14 9.15 -7.65
CA GLN A 60 2.55 10.54 -7.63
C GLN A 60 1.86 11.32 -8.74
N GLY A 61 1.71 12.62 -8.54
CA GLY A 61 1.16 13.52 -9.55
C GLY A 61 1.63 14.95 -9.30
N ARG A 62 1.54 15.79 -10.34
CA ARG A 62 1.83 17.22 -10.21
C ARG A 62 0.75 17.89 -9.36
N LEU A 63 1.16 18.88 -8.58
CA LEU A 63 0.23 19.77 -7.90
C LEU A 63 -0.44 20.69 -8.94
N ILE A 64 -1.73 20.89 -8.79
CA ILE A 64 -2.57 21.67 -9.69
C ILE A 64 -3.04 22.94 -8.97
N GLY A 65 -2.76 24.10 -9.57
CA GLY A 65 -3.21 25.39 -9.05
C GLY A 65 -2.65 25.69 -7.66
N ARG A 66 -3.55 25.95 -6.69
CA ARG A 66 -3.21 26.33 -5.31
C ARG A 66 -3.64 25.28 -4.29
N GLU A 67 -3.54 23.99 -4.64
CA GLU A 67 -3.79 22.91 -3.67
C GLU A 67 -2.59 22.69 -2.74
N ASN A 68 -2.85 22.18 -1.54
CA ASN A 68 -1.81 21.77 -0.59
C ASN A 68 -1.40 20.30 -0.83
N LEU A 69 -0.29 19.87 -0.22
CA LEU A 69 0.22 18.50 -0.38
C LEU A 69 -0.79 17.43 0.07
N HIS A 70 -1.57 17.72 1.11
CA HIS A 70 -2.59 16.83 1.64
C HIS A 70 -3.69 16.53 0.59
N ASN A 71 -4.33 17.57 0.08
CA ASN A 71 -5.41 17.45 -0.90
C ASN A 71 -4.89 16.93 -2.24
N GLY A 72 -3.67 17.33 -2.62
CA GLY A 72 -2.98 16.80 -3.79
C GLY A 72 -2.77 15.28 -3.68
N ALA A 73 -2.36 14.78 -2.52
CA ALA A 73 -2.18 13.34 -2.28
C ALA A 73 -3.51 12.57 -2.32
N GLU A 74 -4.57 13.08 -1.71
CA GLU A 74 -5.91 12.48 -1.79
C GLU A 74 -6.40 12.38 -3.24
N ARG A 75 -6.26 13.49 -3.99
CA ARG A 75 -6.63 13.54 -5.40
C ARG A 75 -5.82 12.55 -6.24
N VAL A 76 -4.51 12.49 -6.05
CA VAL A 76 -3.62 11.57 -6.78
C VAL A 76 -4.01 10.12 -6.48
N LEU A 77 -4.25 9.75 -5.22
CA LEU A 77 -4.67 8.40 -4.85
C LEU A 77 -5.96 7.99 -5.57
N VAL A 78 -6.98 8.84 -5.58
CA VAL A 78 -8.26 8.56 -6.27
C VAL A 78 -8.06 8.47 -7.79
N GLN A 79 -7.22 9.32 -8.37
CA GLN A 79 -6.96 9.35 -9.82
C GLN A 79 -6.03 8.22 -10.29
N SER A 80 -5.24 7.63 -9.40
CA SER A 80 -4.34 6.51 -9.68
C SER A 80 -4.99 5.15 -9.41
N GLY A 81 -5.61 4.99 -8.24
CA GLY A 81 -6.15 3.72 -7.74
C GLY A 81 -7.68 3.63 -7.70
N GLY A 82 -8.37 4.64 -8.21
CA GLY A 82 -9.83 4.68 -8.27
C GLY A 82 -10.52 5.09 -6.97
N VAL A 83 -11.84 5.28 -7.05
CA VAL A 83 -12.68 5.71 -5.92
C VAL A 83 -12.95 4.60 -4.90
N ASN A 84 -12.75 3.34 -5.28
CA ASN A 84 -13.04 2.16 -4.46
C ASN A 84 -11.93 1.84 -3.44
N MET A 85 -11.21 2.87 -2.99
CA MET A 85 -10.20 2.80 -1.93
C MET A 85 -10.58 3.75 -0.81
N ASN A 86 -11.07 3.19 0.32
CA ASN A 86 -11.30 3.98 1.52
C ASN A 86 -9.95 4.28 2.18
N THR A 87 -9.41 5.45 1.88
CA THR A 87 -8.09 5.90 2.35
C THR A 87 -8.19 7.16 3.19
N TRP A 88 -7.26 7.30 4.11
CA TRP A 88 -7.11 8.48 4.95
C TRP A 88 -5.65 8.93 4.97
N VAL A 89 -5.40 10.19 4.57
CA VAL A 89 -4.08 10.82 4.68
C VAL A 89 -3.85 11.24 6.14
N VAL A 90 -2.76 10.77 6.73
CA VAL A 90 -2.56 10.80 8.20
C VAL A 90 -2.31 12.22 8.73
N GLY A 91 -1.73 13.11 7.94
CA GLY A 91 -1.45 14.47 8.35
C GLY A 91 -0.96 15.36 7.21
N ASN A 92 -0.71 16.64 7.52
CA ASN A 92 -0.38 17.68 6.53
C ASN A 92 1.12 17.82 6.24
N HIS A 93 1.97 17.07 6.94
CA HIS A 93 3.42 17.12 6.76
C HIS A 93 3.89 15.94 5.91
N PRO A 94 4.82 16.16 4.96
CA PRO A 94 5.40 15.06 4.20
C PRO A 94 6.28 14.19 5.10
N VAL A 95 6.30 12.89 4.83
CA VAL A 95 7.13 11.91 5.55
C VAL A 95 8.50 11.70 4.92
N GLY A 96 8.67 12.17 3.69
CA GLY A 96 9.90 12.06 2.92
C GLY A 96 9.83 12.88 1.65
N HIS A 97 10.97 13.01 0.98
CA HIS A 97 11.03 13.65 -0.33
C HIS A 97 12.06 12.94 -1.22
N TYR A 98 11.87 13.06 -2.52
CA TYR A 98 12.79 12.59 -3.54
C TYR A 98 13.03 13.71 -4.55
N GLN A 99 14.30 14.01 -4.83
CA GLN A 99 14.70 15.00 -5.82
C GLN A 99 15.44 14.33 -6.97
N PHE A 100 15.02 14.65 -8.18
CA PHE A 100 15.66 14.21 -9.41
C PHE A 100 15.84 15.39 -10.35
N ASP A 101 17.09 15.71 -10.68
CA ASP A 101 17.42 16.72 -11.67
C ASP A 101 17.46 16.06 -13.05
N PHE A 102 16.83 16.71 -14.04
CA PHE A 102 16.77 16.18 -15.39
C PHE A 102 18.15 16.29 -16.06
N PRO A 103 18.60 15.27 -16.81
CA PRO A 103 19.87 15.34 -17.54
C PRO A 103 19.93 16.47 -18.57
N LYS A 104 18.77 16.91 -19.06
CA LYS A 104 18.60 18.06 -19.96
C LYS A 104 17.38 18.84 -19.50
N THR A 105 17.47 20.16 -19.52
CA THR A 105 16.35 21.06 -19.26
C THR A 105 15.22 20.76 -20.23
N ILE A 106 14.01 20.55 -19.70
CA ILE A 106 12.81 20.34 -20.51
C ILE A 106 12.05 21.66 -20.53
N THR A 107 11.92 22.28 -21.69
CA THR A 107 11.08 23.47 -21.84
C THR A 107 9.62 23.03 -21.92
N ASN A 108 8.82 23.39 -20.93
CA ASN A 108 7.40 23.09 -20.94
C ASN A 108 6.68 24.11 -21.84
N THR A 109 6.19 23.63 -22.99
CA THR A 109 5.56 24.45 -24.03
C THR A 109 4.32 25.19 -23.54
N ASP A 110 3.62 24.68 -22.53
CA ASP A 110 2.35 25.24 -22.06
C ASP A 110 2.53 26.50 -21.21
N ASN A 111 3.63 26.57 -20.45
CA ASN A 111 3.88 27.68 -19.51
C ASN A 111 5.14 28.50 -19.86
N GLY A 112 5.92 28.07 -20.87
CA GLY A 112 7.17 28.73 -21.25
C GLY A 112 8.26 28.66 -20.17
N VAL A 113 8.15 27.72 -19.22
CA VAL A 113 9.09 27.57 -18.11
C VAL A 113 10.04 26.42 -18.39
N GLU A 114 11.32 26.65 -18.09
CA GLU A 114 12.35 25.63 -18.10
C GLU A 114 12.28 24.75 -16.84
N GLU A 115 11.97 23.46 -17.03
CA GLU A 115 11.97 22.48 -15.95
C GLU A 115 13.36 21.86 -15.81
N LEU A 116 14.01 22.12 -14.67
CA LEU A 116 15.35 21.62 -14.33
C LEU A 116 15.31 20.22 -13.70
N GLY A 117 14.16 19.82 -13.18
CA GLY A 117 13.99 18.58 -12.43
C GLY A 117 12.65 18.52 -11.71
N GLU A 118 12.50 17.49 -10.89
CA GLU A 118 11.32 17.24 -10.07
C GLU A 118 11.67 17.07 -8.59
N LYS A 119 10.79 17.59 -7.73
CA LYS A 119 10.79 17.37 -6.29
C LYS A 119 9.47 16.73 -5.89
N VAL A 120 9.54 15.48 -5.47
CA VAL A 120 8.40 14.68 -5.04
C VAL A 120 8.38 14.68 -3.52
N PHE A 121 7.24 15.07 -2.93
CA PHE A 121 7.01 14.98 -1.48
C PHE A 121 6.04 13.83 -1.21
N PHE A 122 6.41 12.93 -0.32
CA PHE A 122 5.59 11.76 0.00
C PHE A 122 4.69 12.05 1.19
N MET A 123 3.39 11.83 1.01
CA MET A 123 2.39 11.90 2.06
C MET A 123 2.03 10.48 2.52
N LYS A 124 1.85 10.30 3.83
CA LYS A 124 1.47 9.01 4.39
C LYS A 124 -0.05 8.85 4.39
N ALA A 125 -0.55 7.82 3.73
CA ALA A 125 -1.95 7.43 3.75
C ALA A 125 -2.13 6.02 4.32
N ARG A 126 -3.31 5.76 4.90
CA ARG A 126 -3.74 4.42 5.33
C ARG A 126 -4.99 4.02 4.59
N ILE A 127 -5.02 2.77 4.11
CA ILE A 127 -6.23 2.16 3.58
C ILE A 127 -6.98 1.44 4.71
N MET A 128 -8.30 1.65 4.77
CA MET A 128 -9.20 1.03 5.74
C MET A 128 -9.99 -0.11 5.09
N ALA A 129 -10.39 0.08 3.84
CA ALA A 129 -11.14 -0.89 3.05
C ALA A 129 -11.02 -0.58 1.54
N GLY A 130 -11.42 -1.53 0.71
CA GLY A 130 -11.42 -1.38 -0.74
C GLY A 130 -10.14 -1.90 -1.40
N GLN A 131 -9.99 -1.59 -2.69
CA GLN A 131 -8.90 -2.09 -3.52
C GLN A 131 -8.59 -1.10 -4.65
N ALA A 132 -7.33 -1.07 -5.07
CA ALA A 132 -6.90 -0.29 -6.21
C ALA A 132 -7.51 -0.84 -7.50
N ASN A 133 -8.14 0.04 -8.27
CA ASN A 133 -8.60 -0.22 -9.64
C ASN A 133 -7.93 0.78 -10.59
N LEU A 134 -7.28 0.25 -11.63
CA LEU A 134 -6.54 1.02 -12.62
C LEU A 134 -7.32 1.25 -13.93
N GLU A 135 -8.53 0.70 -14.07
CA GLU A 135 -9.30 0.79 -15.34
C GLU A 135 -9.55 2.23 -15.80
N GLU A 136 -9.81 3.16 -14.88
CA GLU A 136 -10.11 4.58 -15.18
C GLU A 136 -8.99 5.53 -14.71
N ASN A 137 -7.75 5.03 -14.62
CA ASN A 137 -6.65 5.83 -14.09
C ASN A 137 -6.23 6.97 -15.04
N LYS A 138 -5.91 8.14 -14.47
CA LYS A 138 -5.55 9.34 -15.26
C LYS A 138 -4.06 9.46 -15.58
N TYR A 139 -3.24 8.52 -15.11
CA TYR A 139 -1.78 8.61 -15.15
C TYR A 139 -1.13 7.57 -16.08
N GLY A 140 -1.91 6.81 -16.86
CA GLY A 140 -1.40 5.78 -17.75
C GLY A 140 -0.68 4.64 -17.02
N LEU A 141 -1.15 4.33 -15.80
CA LEU A 141 -0.63 3.24 -14.98
C LEU A 141 -1.06 1.90 -15.57
N VAL A 142 -0.11 0.97 -15.62
CA VAL A 142 -0.27 -0.33 -16.29
C VAL A 142 -0.54 -1.44 -15.28
N ASP A 143 0.08 -1.37 -14.10
CA ASP A 143 -0.03 -2.41 -13.08
C ASP A 143 0.10 -1.81 -11.68
N PHE A 144 -0.35 -2.55 -10.67
CA PHE A 144 -0.19 -2.20 -9.26
C PHE A 144 0.07 -3.44 -8.41
N ARG A 145 0.74 -3.24 -7.28
CA ARG A 145 1.06 -4.29 -6.31
C ARG A 145 1.06 -3.75 -4.88
N TRP A 146 0.70 -4.61 -3.94
CA TRP A 146 0.82 -4.43 -2.51
C TRP A 146 2.03 -5.22 -2.01
N LEU A 147 3.08 -4.50 -1.62
CA LEU A 147 4.39 -5.06 -1.35
C LEU A 147 4.86 -4.73 0.07
N ALA A 148 5.48 -5.70 0.72
CA ALA A 148 6.22 -5.47 1.96
C ALA A 148 7.50 -4.66 1.68
N LYS A 149 8.10 -4.07 2.72
CA LYS A 149 9.30 -3.21 2.59
C LYS A 149 10.43 -3.94 1.86
N GLU A 150 10.65 -5.19 2.20
CA GLU A 150 11.70 -6.05 1.66
C GLU A 150 11.47 -6.41 0.18
N GLU A 151 10.22 -6.43 -0.25
CA GLU A 151 9.86 -6.71 -1.65
C GLU A 151 10.04 -5.49 -2.55
N ILE A 152 10.05 -4.27 -1.99
CA ILE A 152 10.15 -3.01 -2.75
C ILE A 152 11.58 -2.76 -3.22
N GLU A 153 12.57 -3.02 -2.37
CA GLU A 153 14.00 -2.77 -2.64
C GLU A 153 14.48 -3.31 -4.01
N PRO A 154 14.25 -4.59 -4.38
CA PRO A 154 14.71 -5.12 -5.66
C PRO A 154 13.91 -4.63 -6.88
N ILE A 155 12.75 -4.00 -6.66
CA ILE A 155 11.82 -3.61 -7.73
C ILE A 155 12.05 -2.17 -8.19
N VAL A 156 12.41 -1.28 -7.26
CA VAL A 156 12.63 0.15 -7.55
C VAL A 156 14.11 0.43 -7.83
N THR A 157 14.40 1.58 -8.42
CA THR A 157 15.80 1.97 -8.66
C THR A 157 16.52 2.25 -7.33
N MET A 158 17.82 1.95 -7.25
CA MET A 158 18.61 2.17 -6.04
C MET A 158 18.58 3.62 -5.55
N ARG A 159 18.58 4.59 -6.48
CA ARG A 159 18.48 6.02 -6.15
C ARG A 159 17.13 6.36 -5.50
N TYR A 160 16.05 5.79 -6.04
CA TYR A 160 14.71 5.97 -5.47
C TYR A 160 14.58 5.26 -4.12
N TRP A 161 15.05 4.00 -4.01
CA TRP A 161 15.07 3.23 -2.77
C TRP A 161 15.75 3.99 -1.63
N SER A 162 16.92 4.56 -1.92
CA SER A 162 17.71 5.31 -0.94
C SER A 162 16.93 6.49 -0.33
N ALA A 163 16.02 7.11 -1.09
CA ALA A 163 15.20 8.22 -0.62
C ALA A 163 13.95 7.77 0.14
N VAL A 164 13.43 6.57 -0.13
CA VAL A 164 12.15 6.11 0.42
C VAL A 164 12.28 5.09 1.56
N GLN A 165 13.39 4.38 1.68
CA GLN A 165 13.54 3.28 2.64
C GLN A 165 13.28 3.70 4.10
N ASP A 166 13.69 4.92 4.47
CA ASP A 166 13.60 5.43 5.84
C ASP A 166 12.17 5.86 6.23
N MET A 167 11.33 6.19 5.24
CA MET A 167 9.91 6.49 5.50
C MET A 167 9.05 5.24 5.65
N LEU A 168 9.56 4.07 5.25
CA LEU A 168 8.87 2.78 5.34
C LEU A 168 9.20 2.07 6.66
N MET A 169 8.15 1.67 7.38
CA MET A 169 8.29 0.80 8.55
C MET A 169 8.69 -0.61 8.11
N ALA A 170 9.74 -1.14 8.73
CA ALA A 170 10.02 -2.57 8.77
C ALA A 170 9.27 -3.14 9.99
N ARG A 171 8.32 -4.04 9.78
CA ARG A 171 7.71 -4.88 10.81
C ARG A 171 7.66 -6.28 10.30
#